data_AF-A0A2N3T8C0-F1
#
_entry.id   AF-A0A2N3T8C0-F1
#
_cell.length_a   1.000
_cell.length_b   1.000
_cell.length_c   1.000
_cell.angle_alpha   90.00
_cell.angle_beta   90.00
_cell.angle_gamma   90.00
#
_symmetry.space_group_name_H-M   'P 1'
#
loop_
_entity.id
_entity.type
_entity.pdbx_description
1 polymer ?
#
loop_
_entity_poly.entity_id
_entity_poly.type
_entity_poly.pdbx_seq_one_letter_code
_entity_poly.pdbx_strand_id
1 'polypeptide(L)'
;MSSKIYVLDGALLECNQGFIPAKLLVTENQKVKIQGKFKATDMDVQVPQTFGQCKLKPTSGGYLPCIPGLQRWTKTTKTSTLGGSKKFLYEDSECMCATGGKVTIMQPMQINTAGSVQEQFKNIAMVIPGAMLGNDKAPKVIESYWMDEAGKKKVDEIKYGEKASIFVMTENMDPGKTVKITASEKNEKEIDGKKKKMIYSGTVQPDGTAKLELLETDKDWNKTAKKT
;
A
#
# COMPACT_ATOMS: atom_id res chain seq x y z
N MET A 1 23.38 4.34 -15.93
CA MET A 1 22.59 3.10 -16.09
C MET A 1 21.37 3.21 -15.20
N SER A 2 20.17 2.98 -15.73
CA SER A 2 18.91 3.13 -14.96
C SER A 2 18.90 2.13 -13.80
N SER A 3 18.93 2.63 -12.56
CA SER A 3 18.81 1.81 -11.34
C SER A 3 17.38 1.29 -11.22
N LYS A 4 17.06 0.18 -11.89
CA LYS A 4 15.72 -0.44 -11.78
C LYS A 4 15.52 -1.10 -10.41
N ILE A 5 14.36 -0.85 -9.79
CA ILE A 5 13.96 -1.46 -8.52
C ILE A 5 13.31 -2.82 -8.78
N TYR A 6 13.75 -3.87 -8.09
CA TYR A 6 13.13 -5.20 -8.16
C TYR A 6 11.91 -5.29 -7.26
N VAL A 7 10.94 -6.09 -7.68
CA VAL A 7 9.76 -6.43 -6.89
C VAL A 7 10.10 -7.57 -5.94
N LEU A 8 9.74 -7.40 -4.66
CA LEU A 8 9.96 -8.38 -3.61
C LEU A 8 8.63 -8.93 -3.08
N ASP A 9 8.71 -10.02 -2.32
CA ASP A 9 7.58 -10.61 -1.62
C ASP A 9 6.82 -9.58 -0.77
N GLY A 10 5.49 -9.66 -0.81
CA GLY A 10 4.60 -8.68 -0.18
C GLY A 10 4.46 -7.37 -0.96
N ALA A 11 4.97 -7.28 -2.20
CA ALA A 11 4.75 -6.12 -3.07
C ALA A 11 3.27 -5.78 -3.22
N LEU A 12 2.96 -4.48 -3.16
CA LEU A 12 1.62 -3.97 -3.23
C LEU A 12 1.24 -3.76 -4.70
N LEU A 13 0.20 -4.46 -5.13
CA LEU A 13 -0.29 -4.48 -6.50
C LEU A 13 -1.58 -3.69 -6.62
N GLU A 14 -1.80 -3.08 -7.78
CA GLU A 14 -3.07 -2.45 -8.14
C GLU A 14 -3.65 -3.08 -9.40
N CYS A 15 -4.94 -3.39 -9.37
CA CYS A 15 -5.71 -3.73 -10.55
C CYS A 15 -6.53 -2.50 -10.97
N ASN A 16 -6.45 -2.08 -12.24
CA ASN A 16 -7.20 -0.91 -12.72
C ASN A 16 -8.74 -1.09 -12.66
N GLN A 17 -9.20 -2.34 -12.59
CA GLN A 17 -10.61 -2.70 -12.42
C GLN A 17 -10.97 -3.09 -10.98
N GLY A 18 -9.96 -3.17 -10.09
CA GLY A 18 -10.13 -3.35 -8.66
C GLY A 18 -10.46 -2.03 -7.95
N PHE A 19 -10.85 -2.16 -6.68
CA PHE A 19 -11.18 -1.01 -5.81
C PHE A 19 -10.13 -0.81 -4.71
N ILE A 20 -9.42 -1.87 -4.34
CA ILE A 20 -8.35 -1.82 -3.33
C ILE A 20 -7.10 -2.55 -3.83
N PRO A 21 -5.91 -2.17 -3.37
CA PRO A 21 -4.69 -2.90 -3.68
C PRO A 21 -4.60 -4.24 -2.97
N ALA A 22 -3.71 -5.12 -3.45
CA ALA A 22 -3.48 -6.44 -2.86
C ALA A 22 -2.00 -6.84 -2.86
N LYS A 23 -1.57 -7.65 -1.89
CA LYS A 23 -0.17 -8.09 -1.76
C LYS A 23 0.15 -9.29 -2.66
N LEU A 24 1.25 -9.19 -3.40
CA LEU A 24 1.86 -10.30 -4.13
C LEU A 24 2.46 -11.30 -3.14
N LEU A 25 2.18 -12.59 -3.35
CA LEU A 25 2.87 -13.69 -2.68
C LEU A 25 3.87 -14.32 -3.64
N VAL A 26 5.14 -14.34 -3.26
CA VAL A 26 6.19 -15.00 -4.03
C VAL A 26 6.23 -16.48 -3.69
N THR A 27 5.92 -17.32 -4.67
CA THR A 27 5.89 -18.80 -4.55
C THR A 27 7.01 -19.46 -5.34
N GLU A 28 7.49 -18.81 -6.40
CA GLU A 28 8.39 -19.40 -7.38
C GLU A 28 9.87 -19.26 -7.02
N ASN A 29 10.18 -18.39 -6.06
CA ASN A 29 11.54 -18.11 -5.62
C ASN A 29 11.72 -18.35 -4.12
N GLN A 30 12.50 -19.38 -3.78
CA GLN A 30 12.90 -19.69 -2.40
C GLN A 30 14.39 -19.44 -2.13
N LYS A 31 15.14 -18.88 -3.10
CA LYS A 31 16.61 -18.77 -3.01
C LYS A 31 17.08 -17.32 -2.96
N VAL A 32 16.61 -16.48 -3.87
CA VAL A 32 17.18 -15.14 -4.06
C VAL A 32 16.40 -14.12 -3.25
N LYS A 33 17.07 -13.48 -2.29
CA LYS A 33 16.49 -12.45 -1.43
C LYS A 33 17.15 -11.09 -1.62
N ILE A 34 16.39 -10.03 -1.41
CA ILE A 34 16.87 -8.66 -1.22
C ILE A 34 16.22 -8.14 0.05
N GLN A 35 16.99 -7.55 0.96
CA GLN A 35 16.46 -6.99 2.23
C GLN A 35 15.62 -8.01 3.03
N GLY A 36 16.02 -9.29 3.01
CA GLY A 36 15.33 -10.38 3.69
C GLY A 36 14.07 -10.94 2.98
N LYS A 37 13.58 -10.29 1.93
CA LYS A 37 12.39 -10.69 1.16
C LYS A 37 12.75 -11.36 -0.17
N PHE A 38 11.97 -12.35 -0.60
CA PHE A 38 12.24 -13.06 -1.86
C PHE A 38 11.97 -12.16 -3.08
N LYS A 39 12.83 -12.24 -4.11
CA LYS A 39 12.58 -11.55 -5.37
C LYS A 39 11.43 -12.21 -6.13
N ALA A 40 10.46 -11.43 -6.58
CA ALA A 40 9.39 -11.92 -7.43
C ALA A 40 9.88 -12.20 -8.86
N THR A 41 9.21 -13.15 -9.51
CA THR A 41 9.44 -13.63 -10.85
C THR A 41 8.21 -13.47 -11.72
N ASP A 42 8.37 -13.67 -13.02
CA ASP A 42 7.32 -13.59 -14.01
C ASP A 42 6.20 -14.64 -13.87
N MET A 43 6.42 -15.63 -13.01
CA MET A 43 5.50 -16.71 -12.72
C MET A 43 4.82 -16.57 -11.35
N ASP A 44 5.18 -15.56 -10.54
CA ASP A 44 4.52 -15.29 -9.26
C ASP A 44 3.18 -14.61 -9.50
N VAL A 45 2.12 -15.43 -9.59
CA VAL A 45 0.76 -15.02 -9.94
C VAL A 45 -0.22 -15.12 -8.76
N GLN A 46 0.29 -15.45 -7.57
CA GLN A 46 -0.53 -15.65 -6.37
C GLN A 46 -0.73 -14.33 -5.61
N VAL A 47 -1.99 -14.00 -5.37
CA VAL A 47 -2.41 -12.85 -4.55
C VAL A 47 -3.47 -13.39 -3.58
N PRO A 48 -3.12 -13.63 -2.29
CA PRO A 48 -4.01 -14.30 -1.33
C PRO A 48 -5.30 -13.51 -1.02
N GLN A 49 -5.29 -12.20 -1.29
CA GLN A 49 -6.35 -11.26 -1.00
C GLN A 49 -6.97 -10.72 -2.30
N THR A 50 -8.26 -10.39 -2.27
CA THR A 50 -8.94 -9.81 -3.44
C THR A 50 -8.54 -8.35 -3.65
N PHE A 51 -8.69 -7.85 -4.87
CA PHE A 51 -8.61 -6.40 -5.14
C PHE A 51 -9.92 -5.66 -4.78
N GLY A 52 -10.67 -6.18 -3.79
CA GLY A 52 -11.99 -5.69 -3.41
C GLY A 52 -13.06 -6.10 -4.41
N GLN A 53 -13.80 -5.13 -4.95
CA GLN A 53 -14.81 -5.34 -5.98
C GLN A 53 -14.22 -5.25 -7.39
N CYS A 54 -14.86 -5.83 -8.41
CA CYS A 54 -14.40 -5.80 -9.79
C CYS A 54 -15.35 -5.03 -10.70
N LYS A 55 -14.91 -3.92 -11.28
CA LYS A 55 -15.70 -3.09 -12.22
C LYS A 55 -16.17 -3.86 -13.46
N LEU A 56 -15.44 -4.92 -13.86
CA LEU A 56 -15.79 -5.79 -14.99
C LEU A 56 -16.80 -6.88 -14.67
N LYS A 57 -17.23 -7.01 -13.39
CA LYS A 57 -18.22 -8.00 -12.97
C LYS A 57 -19.44 -7.32 -12.31
N PRO A 58 -20.22 -6.53 -13.06
CA PRO A 58 -21.40 -5.86 -12.53
C PRO A 58 -22.50 -6.86 -12.17
N THR A 59 -23.30 -6.52 -11.16
CA THR A 59 -24.52 -7.23 -10.75
C THR A 59 -25.62 -6.22 -10.45
N SER A 60 -26.87 -6.69 -10.32
CA SER A 60 -28.01 -5.82 -10.02
C SER A 60 -27.87 -5.01 -8.71
N GLY A 61 -26.95 -5.40 -7.81
CA GLY A 61 -26.69 -4.73 -6.52
C GLY A 61 -25.28 -4.15 -6.38
N GLY A 62 -24.45 -4.14 -7.42
CA GLY A 62 -23.08 -3.63 -7.35
C GLY A 62 -22.11 -4.41 -8.22
N TYR A 63 -21.06 -4.95 -7.62
CA TYR A 63 -19.98 -5.66 -8.32
C TYR A 63 -19.58 -6.91 -7.55
N LEU A 64 -19.23 -7.98 -8.27
CA LEU A 64 -18.65 -9.18 -7.67
C LEU A 64 -17.21 -8.93 -7.18
N PRO A 65 -16.70 -9.75 -6.25
CA PRO A 65 -15.31 -9.66 -5.81
C PRO A 65 -14.30 -9.79 -6.96
N CYS A 66 -13.24 -8.99 -6.90
CA CYS A 66 -12.10 -9.05 -7.82
C CYS A 66 -11.12 -10.14 -7.38
N ILE A 67 -11.54 -11.39 -7.58
CA ILE A 67 -10.72 -12.58 -7.34
C ILE A 67 -9.52 -12.56 -8.30
N PRO A 68 -8.27 -12.54 -7.80
CA PRO A 68 -7.09 -12.48 -8.64
C PRO A 68 -6.92 -13.75 -9.47
N GLY A 69 -6.80 -13.57 -10.78
CA GLY A 69 -6.37 -14.61 -11.71
C GLY A 69 -5.23 -14.07 -12.55
N LEU A 70 -4.12 -13.70 -11.93
CA LEU A 70 -3.00 -13.05 -12.62
C LEU A 70 -2.42 -13.99 -13.66
N GLN A 71 -2.10 -13.43 -14.82
CA GLN A 71 -1.36 -14.11 -15.87
C GLN A 71 0.13 -13.81 -15.71
N ARG A 72 0.95 -14.48 -16.53
CA ARG A 72 2.39 -14.29 -16.55
C ARG A 72 2.75 -12.81 -16.73
N TRP A 73 3.70 -12.34 -15.94
CA TRP A 73 4.13 -10.94 -15.99
C TRP A 73 4.98 -10.63 -17.22
N THR A 74 4.92 -9.37 -17.61
CA THR A 74 5.69 -8.78 -18.71
C THR A 74 6.58 -7.65 -18.18
N LYS A 75 7.42 -7.07 -19.06
CA LYS A 75 8.43 -6.05 -18.69
C LYS A 75 9.37 -6.52 -17.57
N THR A 76 9.90 -7.71 -17.73
CA THR A 76 10.77 -8.40 -16.76
C THR A 76 12.24 -8.32 -17.17
N THR A 77 13.13 -8.91 -16.39
CA THR A 77 14.56 -9.00 -16.72
C THR A 77 14.80 -9.67 -18.08
N LYS A 78 15.75 -9.13 -18.85
CA LYS A 78 16.14 -9.73 -20.14
C LYS A 78 17.08 -10.92 -19.96
N THR A 79 18.05 -10.79 -19.06
CA THR A 79 19.17 -11.74 -18.91
C THR A 79 19.23 -12.43 -17.54
N SER A 80 18.83 -11.73 -16.47
CA SER A 80 18.84 -12.31 -15.12
C SER A 80 17.64 -13.24 -14.94
N THR A 81 17.89 -14.52 -14.64
CA THR A 81 16.83 -15.52 -14.44
C THR A 81 17.07 -16.35 -13.18
N LEU A 82 15.98 -16.84 -12.60
CA LEU A 82 15.98 -17.86 -11.57
C LEU A 82 15.79 -19.24 -12.23
N GLY A 83 16.69 -20.19 -11.94
CA GLY A 83 16.62 -21.54 -12.49
C GLY A 83 16.70 -21.59 -14.02
N GLY A 84 17.31 -20.57 -14.65
CA GLY A 84 17.50 -20.49 -16.10
C GLY A 84 16.28 -20.04 -16.92
N SER A 85 15.06 -20.05 -16.36
CA SER A 85 13.83 -19.83 -17.13
C SER A 85 12.89 -18.75 -16.58
N LYS A 86 12.90 -18.51 -15.26
CA LYS A 86 12.01 -17.53 -14.61
C LYS A 86 12.68 -16.17 -14.56
N LYS A 87 12.02 -15.12 -15.02
CA LYS A 87 12.59 -13.76 -15.10
C LYS A 87 12.15 -12.95 -13.89
N PHE A 88 13.02 -12.11 -13.34
CA PHE A 88 12.66 -11.27 -12.19
C PHE A 88 11.81 -10.07 -12.63
N LEU A 89 10.93 -9.63 -11.74
CA LEU A 89 10.11 -8.46 -11.93
C LEU A 89 10.84 -7.18 -11.55
N TYR A 90 10.46 -6.09 -12.22
CA TYR A 90 10.82 -4.72 -11.88
C TYR A 90 9.57 -3.93 -11.49
N GLU A 91 9.76 -2.75 -10.89
CA GLU A 91 8.65 -1.84 -10.54
C GLU A 91 7.75 -1.47 -11.74
N ASP A 92 8.28 -1.52 -12.96
CA ASP A 92 7.53 -1.28 -14.19
C ASP A 92 6.90 -2.55 -14.80
N SER A 93 7.02 -3.70 -14.13
CA SER A 93 6.37 -4.94 -14.55
C SER A 93 4.85 -4.85 -14.46
N GLU A 94 4.18 -5.48 -15.43
CA GLU A 94 2.73 -5.50 -15.52
C GLU A 94 2.22 -6.86 -16.01
N CYS A 95 1.01 -7.23 -15.59
CA CYS A 95 0.32 -8.42 -16.08
C CYS A 95 -1.17 -8.14 -16.29
N MET A 96 -1.86 -9.04 -16.96
CA MET A 96 -3.32 -9.04 -17.07
C MET A 96 -3.90 -10.05 -16.10
N CYS A 97 -5.10 -9.80 -15.57
CA CYS A 97 -5.89 -10.82 -14.89
C CYS A 97 -6.80 -11.54 -15.89
N ALA A 98 -7.23 -12.76 -15.57
CA ALA A 98 -8.10 -13.58 -16.40
C ALA A 98 -9.47 -12.94 -16.72
N THR A 99 -9.90 -11.94 -15.94
CA THR A 99 -11.13 -11.17 -16.20
C THR A 99 -10.92 -10.04 -17.21
N GLY A 100 -9.67 -9.64 -17.50
CA GLY A 100 -9.33 -8.56 -18.43
C GLY A 100 -8.87 -7.25 -17.78
N GLY A 101 -8.71 -7.22 -16.45
CA GLY A 101 -8.07 -6.09 -15.75
C GLY A 101 -6.55 -6.10 -15.92
N LYS A 102 -5.93 -4.92 -15.98
CA LYS A 102 -4.47 -4.76 -15.96
C LYS A 102 -4.00 -4.55 -14.53
N VAL A 103 -2.94 -5.27 -14.16
CA VAL A 103 -2.31 -5.23 -12.83
C VAL A 103 -0.89 -4.69 -12.92
N THR A 104 -0.57 -3.73 -12.06
CA THR A 104 0.72 -3.04 -11.98
C THR A 104 1.27 -3.04 -10.56
N ILE A 105 2.59 -2.83 -10.42
CA ILE A 105 3.24 -2.71 -9.12
C ILE A 105 3.06 -1.27 -8.60
N MET A 106 2.46 -1.11 -7.42
CA MET A 106 2.43 0.19 -6.72
C MET A 106 3.65 0.35 -5.81
N GLN A 107 3.96 -0.68 -5.02
CA GLN A 107 5.08 -0.66 -4.09
C GLN A 107 5.90 -1.96 -4.24
N PRO A 108 7.15 -1.88 -4.77
CA PRO A 108 7.95 -3.06 -5.03
C PRO A 108 8.58 -3.68 -3.76
N MET A 109 8.42 -3.05 -2.60
CA MET A 109 9.02 -3.42 -1.30
C MET A 109 10.55 -3.41 -1.21
N GLN A 110 11.26 -3.16 -2.31
CA GLN A 110 12.69 -2.86 -2.25
C GLN A 110 12.90 -1.37 -1.91
N ILE A 111 13.67 -1.11 -0.84
CA ILE A 111 14.10 0.23 -0.45
C ILE A 111 15.33 0.59 -1.30
N ASN A 112 15.24 1.68 -2.07
CA ASN A 112 16.40 2.18 -2.82
C ASN A 112 17.31 2.98 -1.87
N THR A 113 18.41 2.35 -1.42
CA THR A 113 19.40 2.96 -0.52
C THR A 113 20.07 4.21 -1.10
N ALA A 114 19.92 4.48 -2.41
CA ALA A 114 20.59 5.58 -3.09
C ALA A 114 19.95 6.97 -2.90
N GLY A 115 18.79 7.11 -2.23
CA GLY A 115 18.08 8.41 -2.19
C GLY A 115 17.39 8.85 -0.91
N SER A 116 16.94 7.94 -0.02
CA SER A 116 15.93 8.34 0.98
C SER A 116 16.23 7.95 2.43
N VAL A 117 17.39 7.35 2.71
CA VAL A 117 17.63 6.68 4.01
C VAL A 117 18.84 7.24 4.77
N GLN A 118 19.65 8.13 4.16
CA GLN A 118 20.83 8.67 4.84
C GLN A 118 20.51 9.64 6.00
N GLU A 119 19.38 10.35 5.95
CA GLU A 119 19.10 11.43 6.92
C GLU A 119 18.46 10.93 8.24
N GLN A 120 17.76 9.80 8.26
CA GLN A 120 17.03 9.37 9.48
C GLN A 120 17.61 8.12 10.17
N PHE A 121 18.30 7.23 9.45
CA PHE A 121 18.85 5.99 10.04
C PHE A 121 20.30 6.13 10.53
N LYS A 122 21.04 7.16 10.11
CA LYS A 122 22.42 7.40 10.60
C LYS A 122 22.49 7.72 12.09
N ASN A 123 21.47 8.38 12.65
CA ASN A 123 21.48 8.76 14.07
C ASN A 123 21.14 7.61 15.02
N ILE A 124 20.53 6.51 14.54
CA ILE A 124 20.14 5.38 15.40
C ILE A 124 21.17 4.25 15.32
N ALA A 125 21.82 4.06 14.18
CA ALA A 125 22.77 2.96 13.98
C ALA A 125 24.15 3.17 14.63
N MET A 126 24.52 4.39 15.05
CA MET A 126 25.85 4.69 15.61
C MET A 126 26.00 4.43 17.12
N VAL A 127 24.94 4.04 17.83
CA VAL A 127 24.97 3.91 19.31
C VAL A 127 24.97 2.48 19.84
N ILE A 128 24.80 1.46 18.99
CA ILE A 128 24.70 0.07 19.46
C ILE A 128 25.57 -0.86 18.61
N PRO A 129 26.75 -1.26 19.11
CA PRO A 129 27.54 -2.32 18.50
C PRO A 129 26.76 -3.63 18.56
N GLY A 130 26.30 -4.15 17.41
CA GLY A 130 25.69 -5.48 17.31
C GLY A 130 24.38 -5.60 16.51
N ALA A 131 23.79 -4.51 16.02
CA ALA A 131 22.53 -4.59 15.25
C ALA A 131 22.78 -4.89 13.76
N MET A 132 23.10 -6.14 13.40
CA MET A 132 22.91 -6.64 12.03
C MET A 132 21.58 -7.39 11.90
N LEU A 133 20.69 -6.79 11.11
CA LEU A 133 19.52 -7.33 10.39
C LEU A 133 18.99 -8.70 10.84
N GLY A 134 18.14 -8.67 11.87
CA GLY A 134 17.13 -9.68 12.11
C GLY A 134 15.86 -9.39 11.28
N ASN A 135 15.17 -10.46 10.92
CA ASN A 135 13.86 -10.46 10.27
C ASN A 135 12.88 -9.58 11.07
N ASP A 136 12.70 -8.33 10.67
CA ASP A 136 11.85 -7.34 11.37
C ASP A 136 10.39 -7.80 11.36
N LYS A 137 9.99 -8.59 12.37
CA LYS A 137 8.60 -8.95 12.66
C LYS A 137 7.87 -7.83 13.41
N ALA A 138 8.48 -6.64 13.52
CA ALA A 138 7.85 -5.50 14.15
C ALA A 138 6.58 -5.09 13.38
N PRO A 139 5.49 -4.76 14.08
CA PRO A 139 4.32 -4.11 13.50
C PRO A 139 4.69 -2.88 12.67
N LYS A 140 4.23 -2.81 11.42
CA LYS A 140 4.51 -1.70 10.51
C LYS A 140 3.24 -1.22 9.81
N VAL A 141 3.09 0.10 9.69
CA VAL A 141 2.13 0.72 8.76
C VAL A 141 2.81 0.81 7.40
N ILE A 142 2.20 0.21 6.38
CA ILE A 142 2.71 0.12 5.01
C ILE A 142 2.17 1.27 4.15
N GLU A 143 0.90 1.61 4.32
CA GLU A 143 0.24 2.65 3.55
C GLU A 143 -0.88 3.27 4.39
N SER A 144 -1.14 4.56 4.17
CA SER A 144 -2.35 5.24 4.61
C SER A 144 -2.93 6.04 3.45
N TYR A 145 -4.22 5.91 3.19
CA TYR A 145 -4.92 6.61 2.11
C TYR A 145 -6.35 6.96 2.51
N TRP A 146 -6.92 7.98 1.88
CA TRP A 146 -8.31 8.37 2.10
C TRP A 146 -9.22 7.71 1.07
N MET A 147 -10.43 7.34 1.48
CA MET A 147 -11.50 6.92 0.59
C MET A 147 -12.76 7.76 0.80
N ASP A 148 -13.56 7.89 -0.25
CA ASP A 148 -14.88 8.52 -0.20
C ASP A 148 -15.81 7.88 0.85
N GLU A 149 -16.95 8.53 1.14
CA GLU A 149 -17.94 8.04 2.10
C GLU A 149 -18.38 6.59 1.82
N ALA A 150 -18.47 6.24 0.54
CA ALA A 150 -18.85 4.90 0.10
C ALA A 150 -17.73 3.86 0.25
N GLY A 151 -16.49 4.28 0.54
CA GLY A 151 -15.31 3.42 0.57
C GLY A 151 -14.95 2.82 -0.79
N LYS A 152 -15.30 3.49 -1.88
CA LYS A 152 -15.20 2.97 -3.26
C LYS A 152 -14.05 3.56 -4.06
N LYS A 153 -13.63 4.78 -3.76
CA LYS A 153 -12.56 5.47 -4.50
C LYS A 153 -11.56 6.07 -3.53
N LYS A 154 -10.28 5.90 -3.82
CA LYS A 154 -9.22 6.70 -3.19
C LYS A 154 -9.44 8.17 -3.57
N VAL A 155 -9.33 9.06 -2.60
CA VAL A 155 -9.48 10.50 -2.78
C VAL A 155 -8.27 11.21 -2.19
N ASP A 156 -7.73 12.18 -2.92
CA ASP A 156 -6.64 13.03 -2.42
C ASP A 156 -7.16 14.44 -2.04
N GLU A 157 -8.42 14.73 -2.38
CA GLU A 157 -9.12 15.99 -2.11
C GLU A 157 -10.59 15.71 -1.77
N ILE A 158 -11.18 16.53 -0.88
CA ILE A 158 -12.60 16.52 -0.54
C ILE A 158 -13.15 17.95 -0.48
N LYS A 159 -14.42 18.14 -0.82
CA LYS A 159 -15.12 19.41 -0.64
C LYS A 159 -15.70 19.52 0.77
N TYR A 160 -15.86 20.74 1.25
CA TYR A 160 -16.53 20.98 2.53
C TYR A 160 -17.95 20.42 2.53
N GLY A 161 -18.30 19.67 3.58
CA GLY A 161 -19.56 18.94 3.68
C GLY A 161 -19.50 17.51 3.15
N GLU A 162 -18.38 17.08 2.54
CA GLU A 162 -18.15 15.68 2.16
C GLU A 162 -17.46 14.92 3.31
N LYS A 163 -17.66 13.60 3.33
CA LYS A 163 -17.06 12.70 4.31
C LYS A 163 -16.00 11.83 3.65
N ALA A 164 -14.91 11.58 4.37
CA ALA A 164 -13.88 10.65 3.95
C ALA A 164 -13.42 9.77 5.11
N SER A 165 -13.06 8.54 4.80
CA SER A 165 -12.47 7.59 5.75
C SER A 165 -11.01 7.36 5.41
N ILE A 166 -10.13 7.40 6.41
CA ILE A 166 -8.75 6.98 6.23
C ILE A 166 -8.67 5.46 6.40
N PHE A 167 -7.93 4.82 5.50
CA PHE A 167 -7.61 3.40 5.54
C PHE A 167 -6.11 3.25 5.74
N VAL A 168 -5.75 2.24 6.54
CA VAL A 168 -4.37 1.91 6.84
C VAL A 168 -4.12 0.47 6.48
N MET A 169 -3.03 0.22 5.78
CA MET A 169 -2.56 -1.13 5.51
C MET A 169 -1.38 -1.43 6.42
N THR A 170 -1.40 -2.59 7.06
CA THR A 170 -0.39 -2.99 8.03
C THR A 170 0.35 -4.26 7.61
N GLU A 171 1.55 -4.44 8.16
CA GLU A 171 2.37 -5.65 8.07
C GLU A 171 2.75 -6.07 9.49
N ASN A 172 2.75 -7.38 9.75
CA ASN A 172 3.05 -7.96 11.06
C ASN A 172 2.16 -7.44 12.20
N MET A 173 0.89 -7.11 11.92
CA MET A 173 -0.12 -6.82 12.92
C MET A 173 -1.20 -7.89 12.92
N ASP A 174 -1.43 -8.49 14.08
CA ASP A 174 -2.49 -9.48 14.25
C ASP A 174 -3.88 -8.82 14.09
N PRO A 175 -4.85 -9.53 13.48
CA PRO A 175 -6.24 -9.08 13.44
C PRO A 175 -6.76 -8.80 14.86
N GLY A 176 -7.55 -7.73 15.02
CA GLY A 176 -8.04 -7.28 16.32
C GLY A 176 -7.11 -6.30 17.05
N LYS A 177 -5.87 -6.11 16.60
CA LYS A 177 -4.98 -5.05 17.15
C LYS A 177 -5.44 -3.66 16.68
N THR A 178 -5.20 -2.65 17.51
CA THR A 178 -5.56 -1.26 17.20
C THR A 178 -4.39 -0.54 16.55
N VAL A 179 -4.68 0.15 15.45
CA VAL A 179 -3.78 1.13 14.83
C VAL A 179 -4.24 2.53 15.22
N LYS A 180 -3.29 3.41 15.53
CA LYS A 180 -3.53 4.83 15.74
C LYS A 180 -2.68 5.64 14.76
N ILE A 181 -3.32 6.54 14.03
CA ILE A 181 -2.63 7.50 13.15
C ILE A 181 -2.91 8.90 13.64
N THR A 182 -1.87 9.74 13.63
CA THR A 182 -2.02 11.17 13.88
C THR A 182 -1.86 11.92 12.57
N ALA A 183 -2.90 12.60 12.13
CA ALA A 183 -2.85 13.52 11.00
C ALA A 183 -2.64 14.95 11.51
N SER A 184 -1.77 15.70 10.84
CA SER A 184 -1.51 17.12 11.10
C SER A 184 -1.62 17.91 9.80
N GLU A 185 -2.08 19.16 9.87
CA GLU A 185 -2.11 20.04 8.72
C GLU A 185 -0.69 20.44 8.30
N LYS A 186 -0.46 20.48 6.99
CA LYS A 186 0.81 20.90 6.40
C LYS A 186 0.87 22.42 6.50
N ASN A 187 1.70 22.93 7.42
CA ASN A 187 1.92 24.34 7.82
C ASN A 187 1.39 24.73 9.22
N GLU A 188 1.09 23.77 10.08
CA GLU A 188 0.65 24.00 11.48
C GLU A 188 -0.63 24.84 11.60
N LYS A 189 -1.41 25.00 10.53
CA LYS A 189 -2.71 25.67 10.63
C LYS A 189 -3.66 24.80 11.45
N GLU A 190 -4.56 25.47 12.14
CA GLU A 190 -5.55 24.76 12.95
C GLU A 190 -6.58 24.08 12.06
N ILE A 191 -6.74 22.78 12.26
CA ILE A 191 -7.85 21.98 11.76
C ILE A 191 -9.06 22.40 12.60
N ASP A 192 -10.13 22.88 11.94
CA ASP A 192 -11.35 23.38 12.59
C ASP A 192 -11.12 24.57 13.55
N GLY A 193 -10.09 25.39 13.29
CA GLY A 193 -9.78 26.60 14.10
C GLY A 193 -9.50 26.33 15.58
N LYS A 194 -9.23 25.07 15.96
CA LYS A 194 -9.01 24.63 17.35
C LYS A 194 -8.03 23.47 17.51
N LYS A 195 -7.85 22.61 16.50
CA LYS A 195 -7.07 21.36 16.64
C LYS A 195 -5.85 21.34 15.73
N LYS A 196 -4.64 21.24 16.29
CA LYS A 196 -3.40 21.11 15.50
C LYS A 196 -3.16 19.69 14.97
N LYS A 197 -3.83 18.70 15.56
CA LYS A 197 -3.67 17.27 15.26
C LYS A 197 -5.02 16.56 15.38
N MET A 198 -5.30 15.65 14.46
CA MET A 198 -6.40 14.68 14.57
C MET A 198 -5.83 13.29 14.80
N ILE A 199 -6.39 12.56 15.75
CA ILE A 199 -6.00 11.19 16.04
C ILE A 199 -7.12 10.30 15.53
N TYR A 200 -6.77 9.40 14.62
CA TYR A 200 -7.65 8.38 14.09
C TYR A 200 -7.26 7.04 14.68
N SER A 201 -8.24 6.20 14.97
CA SER A 201 -7.99 4.83 15.39
C SER A 201 -8.91 3.85 14.70
N GLY A 202 -8.48 2.60 14.61
CA GLY A 202 -9.23 1.53 13.96
C GLY A 202 -8.60 0.18 14.23
N THR A 203 -9.38 -0.86 14.00
CA THR A 203 -8.98 -2.24 14.27
C THR A 203 -8.52 -2.91 12.99
N VAL A 204 -7.39 -3.62 13.07
CA VAL A 204 -6.83 -4.39 11.97
C VAL A 204 -7.74 -5.59 11.66
N GLN A 205 -8.13 -5.69 10.40
CA GLN A 205 -8.94 -6.77 9.83
C GLN A 205 -8.05 -7.94 9.39
N PRO A 206 -8.62 -9.12 9.10
CA PRO A 206 -7.86 -10.30 8.65
C PRO A 206 -7.00 -10.09 7.40
N ASP A 207 -7.38 -9.14 6.53
CA ASP A 207 -6.62 -8.75 5.33
C ASP A 207 -5.48 -7.76 5.63
N GLY A 208 -5.24 -7.45 6.91
CA GLY A 208 -4.22 -6.51 7.36
C GLY A 208 -4.60 -5.04 7.19
N THR A 209 -5.83 -4.73 6.79
CA THR A 209 -6.32 -3.36 6.66
C THR A 209 -7.03 -2.88 7.92
N ALA A 210 -6.98 -1.59 8.21
CA ALA A 210 -7.77 -0.95 9.25
C ALA A 210 -8.47 0.26 8.65
N LYS A 211 -9.81 0.24 8.59
CA LYS A 211 -10.61 1.45 8.37
C LYS A 211 -10.62 2.24 9.68
N LEU A 212 -10.16 3.48 9.66
CA LEU A 212 -10.21 4.35 10.84
C LEU A 212 -11.47 5.22 10.83
N GLU A 213 -11.73 5.87 11.96
CA GLU A 213 -12.87 6.76 12.16
C GLU A 213 -13.07 7.78 11.03
N LEU A 214 -14.35 8.06 10.74
CA LEU A 214 -14.79 8.93 9.66
C LEU A 214 -14.40 10.39 9.94
N LEU A 215 -13.78 11.04 8.97
CA LEU A 215 -13.63 12.49 8.98
C LEU A 215 -14.88 13.13 8.37
N GLU A 216 -15.61 13.90 9.17
CA GLU A 216 -16.70 14.74 8.72
C GLU A 216 -16.20 16.18 8.59
N THR A 217 -16.34 16.78 7.40
CA THR A 217 -16.02 18.20 7.21
C THR A 217 -17.27 19.07 7.32
N ASP A 218 -17.22 20.08 8.18
CA ASP A 218 -18.26 21.11 8.24
C ASP A 218 -18.22 21.99 6.98
N LYS A 219 -19.39 22.38 6.47
CA LYS A 219 -19.55 23.33 5.36
C LYS A 219 -18.99 24.72 5.69
N ASP A 220 -18.84 25.03 6.98
CA ASP A 220 -18.38 26.32 7.50
C ASP A 220 -16.96 26.27 8.09
N TRP A 221 -16.22 25.17 7.90
CA TRP A 221 -14.86 24.89 8.41
C TRP A 221 -13.84 26.04 8.19
N ASN A 222 -14.09 26.95 7.25
CA ASN A 222 -13.27 28.15 7.02
C ASN A 222 -14.06 29.47 6.89
N LYS A 223 -15.34 29.51 7.26
CA LYS A 223 -16.15 30.75 7.16
C LYS A 223 -16.02 31.70 8.36
N THR A 224 -15.36 31.28 9.44
CA THR A 224 -15.16 32.11 10.64
C THR A 224 -13.77 32.76 10.73
N ALA A 225 -13.06 32.92 9.61
CA ALA A 225 -11.87 33.78 9.53
C ALA A 225 -12.18 35.24 9.09
N LYS A 226 -13.46 35.60 8.93
CA LYS A 226 -13.89 36.98 8.66
C LYS A 226 -15.16 37.32 9.43
N LYS A 227 -15.05 37.57 10.74
CA LYS A 227 -15.89 38.56 11.39
C LYS A 227 -14.97 39.46 12.22
N THR A 228 -14.99 40.71 11.81
CA THR A 228 -14.30 41.90 12.30
C THR A 228 -14.45 42.09 13.80
#